data_AF-A0A955AGE6-F1
#
_entry.id   AF-A0A955AGE6-F1
#
_cell.length_a   1.000
_cell.length_b   1.000
_cell.length_c   1.000
_cell.angle_alpha   90.00
_cell.angle_beta   90.00
_cell.angle_gamma   90.00
#
_symmetry.space_group_name_H-M   'P 1'
#
loop_
_entity.id
_entity.type
_entity.pdbx_description
1 polymer ?
#
loop_
_entity_poly.entity_id
_entity_poly.type
_entity_poly.pdbx_seq_one_letter_code
_entity_poly.pdbx_strand_id
1 'polypeptide(L)'
;FISPRSPRAIYFNDDTYVGWVQGSSLMEISTNDPKLGAAFYTVRMSPSKPRFQRQLYNCLACHATTMTQGVPGHTVRSVMPKPDGTMDVQRKSYVTDHTSPLSERWGGWFVTGQQGDMDHLGNAFLRGNELATFVQNNRPDLRHELYTDDWLTPHSDIVALMVLEHQTQMQNTFTVANFSVRRRMYESEQATQRQDAVSKDELEYAIDQAAKKVVDYMLFVNEAPITSEVKSSTTFETDFTARGPTDSSGRSLRDFNLRDRLFEYPCSYLIYSPAFDSLEPRLRQAIYWQLWRVLAENVKSDEYAHLSSNSRRVILEILQTTKSGLPDYWNEDDNAKEGSQQK
;
A
#
# COMPACT_ATOMS: atom_id res chain seq x y z
N PHE A 1 -0.79 -23.05 -16.54
CA PHE A 1 0.60 -22.53 -16.52
C PHE A 1 0.50 -21.04 -16.78
N ILE A 2 1.22 -20.20 -16.03
CA ILE A 2 1.15 -18.74 -16.21
C ILE A 2 1.90 -18.39 -17.49
N SER A 3 1.28 -17.66 -18.40
CA SER A 3 1.89 -17.21 -19.66
C SER A 3 1.24 -15.91 -20.12
N PRO A 4 1.81 -15.20 -21.12
CA PRO A 4 1.18 -14.02 -21.66
C PRO A 4 -0.25 -14.27 -22.17
N ARG A 5 -0.55 -15.47 -22.68
CA ARG A 5 -1.89 -15.85 -23.18
C ARG A 5 -2.86 -16.28 -22.09
N SER A 6 -2.35 -16.59 -20.90
CA SER A 6 -3.14 -17.02 -19.74
C SER A 6 -2.53 -16.39 -18.49
N PRO A 7 -2.63 -15.04 -18.36
CA PRO A 7 -2.04 -14.33 -17.25
C PRO A 7 -2.72 -14.68 -15.93
N ARG A 8 -2.00 -14.49 -14.83
CA ARG A 8 -2.60 -14.49 -13.50
C ARG A 8 -3.39 -13.20 -13.34
N ALA A 9 -4.68 -13.29 -13.01
CA ALA A 9 -5.45 -12.16 -12.54
C ALA A 9 -5.32 -12.00 -11.04
N ILE A 10 -5.31 -10.76 -10.60
CA ILE A 10 -5.30 -10.35 -9.20
C ILE A 10 -6.49 -9.42 -8.99
N TYR A 11 -7.40 -9.83 -8.11
CA TYR A 11 -8.51 -9.01 -7.64
C TYR A 11 -8.26 -8.64 -6.18
N PHE A 12 -8.60 -7.44 -5.77
CA PHE A 12 -8.34 -7.00 -4.41
C PHE A 12 -9.39 -6.02 -3.88
N ASN A 13 -9.54 -6.02 -2.56
CA ASN A 13 -10.15 -4.92 -1.80
C ASN A 13 -9.08 -4.39 -0.81
N ASP A 14 -9.50 -3.70 0.24
CA ASP A 14 -8.58 -3.03 1.17
C ASP A 14 -7.69 -3.98 1.99
N ASP A 15 -8.09 -5.25 2.16
CA ASP A 15 -7.38 -6.19 3.04
C ASP A 15 -7.22 -7.60 2.46
N THR A 16 -7.88 -7.93 1.35
CA THR A 16 -7.95 -9.27 0.79
C THR A 16 -7.62 -9.24 -0.70
N TYR A 17 -6.80 -10.18 -1.12
CA TYR A 17 -6.31 -10.33 -2.48
C TYR A 17 -6.59 -11.75 -2.98
N VAL A 18 -7.07 -11.86 -4.20
CA VAL A 18 -7.40 -13.13 -4.84
C VAL A 18 -6.62 -13.25 -6.14
N GLY A 19 -5.73 -14.23 -6.19
CA GLY A 19 -4.95 -14.60 -7.36
C GLY A 19 -5.53 -15.83 -8.04
N TRP A 20 -5.72 -15.77 -9.36
CA TRP A 20 -6.15 -16.93 -10.13
C TRP A 20 -5.57 -16.93 -11.54
N VAL A 21 -5.27 -18.12 -12.04
CA VAL A 21 -4.78 -18.35 -13.40
C VAL A 21 -5.84 -19.16 -14.13
N GLN A 22 -6.24 -18.71 -15.31
CA GLN A 22 -7.24 -19.39 -16.12
C GLN A 22 -6.91 -20.87 -16.31
N GLY A 23 -7.92 -21.73 -16.13
CA GLY A 23 -7.78 -23.19 -16.18
C GLY A 23 -7.10 -23.82 -14.95
N SER A 24 -6.63 -23.04 -13.97
CA SER A 24 -6.10 -23.56 -12.71
C SER A 24 -7.22 -24.08 -11.81
N SER A 25 -7.02 -25.27 -11.25
CA SER A 25 -7.86 -25.80 -10.16
C SER A 25 -7.52 -25.23 -8.79
N LEU A 26 -6.51 -24.34 -8.73
CA LEU A 26 -6.04 -23.68 -7.52
C LEU A 26 -6.25 -22.17 -7.65
N MET A 27 -6.90 -21.59 -6.64
CA MET A 27 -6.97 -20.16 -6.40
C MET A 27 -6.12 -19.81 -5.17
N GLU A 28 -5.44 -18.68 -5.22
CA GLU A 28 -4.59 -18.14 -4.17
C GLU A 28 -5.32 -16.98 -3.50
N ILE A 29 -5.31 -16.93 -2.17
CA ILE A 29 -5.92 -15.84 -1.41
C ILE A 29 -4.89 -15.36 -0.39
N SER A 30 -4.70 -14.06 -0.27
CA SER A 30 -3.98 -13.46 0.85
C SER A 30 -4.83 -12.42 1.54
N THR A 31 -4.67 -12.30 2.85
CA THR A 31 -5.35 -11.30 3.66
C THR A 31 -4.35 -10.58 4.56
N ASN A 32 -4.54 -9.29 4.78
CA ASN A 32 -3.78 -8.53 5.75
C ASN A 32 -4.35 -8.76 7.15
N ASP A 33 -3.75 -9.70 7.89
CA ASP A 33 -4.14 -10.03 9.26
C ASP A 33 -3.49 -9.05 10.26
N PRO A 34 -4.26 -8.44 11.17
CA PRO A 34 -3.74 -7.41 12.08
C PRO A 34 -2.65 -7.89 13.06
N LYS A 35 -2.54 -9.20 13.30
CA LYS A 35 -1.58 -9.80 14.23
C LYS A 35 -0.42 -10.52 13.55
N LEU A 36 -0.66 -11.04 12.35
CA LEU A 36 0.27 -11.92 11.62
C LEU A 36 0.94 -11.25 10.42
N GLY A 37 0.47 -10.07 10.00
CA GLY A 37 0.82 -9.50 8.70
C GLY A 37 0.06 -10.21 7.58
N ALA A 38 0.70 -10.48 6.45
CA ALA A 38 0.05 -11.22 5.37
C ALA A 38 -0.19 -12.70 5.77
N ALA A 39 -1.46 -13.12 5.72
CA ALA A 39 -1.89 -14.50 5.89
C ALA A 39 -2.30 -15.09 4.53
N PHE A 40 -1.81 -16.30 4.22
CA PHE A 40 -1.99 -16.92 2.91
C PHE A 40 -2.88 -18.15 2.98
N TYR A 41 -3.70 -18.31 1.95
CA TYR A 41 -4.66 -19.38 1.80
C TYR A 41 -4.70 -19.84 0.34
N THR A 42 -5.15 -21.07 0.15
CA THR A 42 -5.45 -21.61 -1.17
C THR A 42 -6.81 -22.26 -1.19
N VAL A 43 -7.50 -22.15 -2.32
CA VAL A 43 -8.74 -22.88 -2.58
C VAL A 43 -8.50 -23.84 -3.72
N ARG A 44 -8.59 -25.15 -3.43
CA ARG A 44 -8.61 -26.18 -4.48
C ARG A 44 -10.05 -26.40 -4.91
N MET A 45 -10.36 -26.12 -6.16
CA MET A 45 -11.72 -26.12 -6.73
C MET A 45 -12.09 -27.42 -7.46
N SER A 46 -11.12 -28.30 -7.73
CA SER A 46 -11.29 -29.56 -8.47
C SER A 46 -10.32 -30.63 -7.94
N PRO A 47 -10.65 -31.93 -8.02
CA PRO A 47 -11.85 -32.53 -8.64
C PRO A 47 -13.08 -32.63 -7.71
N SER A 48 -12.97 -32.17 -6.47
CA SER A 48 -14.03 -32.22 -5.46
C SER A 48 -14.48 -30.82 -5.04
N LYS A 49 -15.36 -30.73 -4.03
CA LYS A 49 -15.87 -29.45 -3.51
C LYS A 49 -14.71 -28.49 -3.15
N PRO A 50 -14.88 -27.17 -3.33
CA PRO A 50 -13.87 -26.18 -2.98
C PRO A 50 -13.33 -26.39 -1.56
N ARG A 51 -12.03 -26.63 -1.44
CA ARG A 51 -11.35 -26.84 -0.15
C ARG A 51 -10.42 -25.68 0.14
N PHE A 52 -10.81 -24.92 1.16
CA PHE A 52 -10.02 -23.82 1.70
C PHE A 52 -8.92 -24.34 2.64
N GLN A 53 -7.70 -23.86 2.49
CA GLN A 53 -6.56 -24.27 3.30
C GLN A 53 -5.62 -23.10 3.57
N ARG A 54 -5.31 -22.84 4.84
CA ARG A 54 -4.26 -21.91 5.24
C ARG A 54 -2.88 -22.47 4.92
N GLN A 55 -2.05 -21.66 4.28
CA GLN A 55 -0.67 -21.98 3.95
C GLN A 55 0.26 -21.39 5.02
N LEU A 56 1.01 -22.26 5.71
CA LEU A 56 1.87 -21.85 6.82
C LEU A 56 3.35 -21.74 6.45
N TYR A 57 3.78 -22.33 5.33
CA TYR A 57 5.20 -22.42 4.96
C TYR A 57 5.44 -22.08 3.48
N ASN A 58 4.72 -22.75 2.57
CA ASN A 58 4.97 -22.64 1.13
C ASN A 58 4.91 -21.20 0.59
N CYS A 59 3.90 -20.43 1.00
CA CYS A 59 3.77 -19.04 0.58
C CYS A 59 4.82 -18.15 1.25
N LEU A 60 5.13 -18.39 2.52
CA LEU A 60 6.11 -17.59 3.27
C LEU A 60 7.54 -17.72 2.73
N ALA A 61 7.87 -18.81 2.03
CA ALA A 61 9.17 -18.96 1.36
C ALA A 61 9.48 -17.80 0.40
N CYS A 62 8.46 -17.20 -0.22
CA CYS A 62 8.60 -16.04 -1.10
C CYS A 62 8.05 -14.73 -0.47
N HIS A 63 7.11 -14.84 0.48
CA HIS A 63 6.40 -13.71 1.08
C HIS A 63 6.89 -13.29 2.48
N ALA A 64 7.93 -13.92 3.01
CA ALA A 64 8.64 -13.49 4.21
C ALA A 64 10.14 -13.33 3.90
N THR A 65 10.44 -12.42 2.98
CA THR A 65 11.79 -12.22 2.42
C THR A 65 12.22 -10.77 2.58
N THR A 66 13.41 -10.41 2.10
CA THR A 66 13.85 -9.02 2.06
C THR A 66 12.93 -8.13 1.22
N MET A 67 12.22 -8.68 0.22
CA MET A 67 11.24 -7.96 -0.59
C MET A 67 10.02 -7.49 0.22
N THR A 68 9.77 -8.11 1.37
CA THR A 68 8.71 -7.75 2.32
C THR A 68 9.30 -7.29 3.64
N GLN A 69 10.52 -6.73 3.62
CA GLN A 69 11.21 -6.20 4.80
C GLN A 69 11.41 -7.24 5.92
N GLY A 70 11.43 -8.53 5.58
CA GLY A 70 11.63 -9.63 6.52
C GLY A 70 10.40 -10.05 7.32
N VAL A 71 9.21 -9.54 6.99
CA VAL A 71 7.94 -9.95 7.60
C VAL A 71 7.02 -10.65 6.60
N PRO A 72 6.04 -11.46 7.04
CA PRO A 72 4.96 -11.93 6.16
C PRO A 72 4.25 -10.74 5.52
N GLY A 73 4.41 -10.57 4.22
CA GLY A 73 3.96 -9.36 3.52
C GLY A 73 3.52 -9.59 2.08
N HIS A 74 2.91 -8.55 1.52
CA HIS A 74 2.50 -8.49 0.13
C HIS A 74 3.58 -7.82 -0.72
N THR A 75 3.67 -8.16 -2.00
CA THR A 75 4.63 -7.53 -2.90
C THR A 75 4.02 -7.36 -4.28
N VAL A 76 4.18 -6.16 -4.84
CA VAL A 76 4.01 -5.90 -6.26
C VAL A 76 5.41 -5.76 -6.83
N ARG A 77 5.75 -6.65 -7.77
CA ARG A 77 7.08 -6.69 -8.35
C ARG A 77 7.01 -6.37 -9.83
N SER A 78 7.82 -5.42 -10.25
CA SER A 78 8.08 -5.07 -11.64
C SER A 78 9.37 -5.76 -12.10
N VAL A 79 9.28 -6.57 -13.13
CA VAL A 79 10.35 -7.44 -13.62
C VAL A 79 10.62 -7.22 -15.10
N MET A 80 11.68 -7.85 -15.62
CA MET A 80 11.94 -7.89 -17.07
C MET A 80 11.48 -9.24 -17.62
N PRO A 81 10.23 -9.35 -18.14
CA PRO A 81 9.70 -10.63 -18.61
C PRO A 81 10.26 -11.00 -19.98
N LYS A 82 10.55 -12.27 -20.19
CA LYS A 82 10.83 -12.87 -21.51
C LYS A 82 9.53 -13.07 -22.28
N PRO A 83 9.58 -13.31 -23.60
CA PRO A 83 8.37 -13.50 -24.42
C PRO A 83 7.45 -14.65 -24.00
N ASP A 84 7.94 -15.62 -23.21
CA ASP A 84 7.16 -16.72 -22.65
C ASP A 84 6.50 -16.38 -21.30
N GLY A 85 6.71 -15.16 -20.79
CA GLY A 85 6.22 -14.68 -19.49
C GLY A 85 7.12 -15.02 -18.31
N THR A 86 8.22 -15.75 -18.52
CA THR A 86 9.19 -16.01 -17.45
C THR A 86 10.04 -14.79 -17.17
N MET A 87 10.53 -14.66 -15.94
CA MET A 87 11.39 -13.54 -15.57
C MET A 87 12.85 -13.81 -15.97
N ASP A 88 13.54 -12.79 -16.47
CA ASP A 88 15.00 -12.80 -16.54
C ASP A 88 15.61 -12.48 -15.15
N VAL A 89 16.06 -13.52 -14.45
CA VAL A 89 16.62 -13.43 -13.09
C VAL A 89 17.93 -12.65 -13.01
N GLN A 90 18.62 -12.42 -14.13
CA GLN A 90 19.88 -11.67 -14.17
C GLN A 90 19.67 -10.15 -14.31
N ARG A 91 18.43 -9.72 -14.60
CA ARG A 91 18.10 -8.31 -14.77
C ARG A 91 17.54 -7.70 -13.48
N LYS A 92 17.67 -6.38 -13.40
CA LYS A 92 17.09 -5.59 -12.32
C LYS A 92 15.57 -5.80 -12.28
N SER A 93 15.06 -5.94 -11.07
CA SER A 93 13.63 -5.94 -10.77
C SER A 93 13.36 -4.98 -9.62
N TYR A 94 12.14 -4.49 -9.53
CA TYR A 94 11.71 -3.49 -8.56
C TYR A 94 10.59 -4.06 -7.71
N VAL A 95 10.63 -3.81 -6.40
CA VAL A 95 9.44 -3.90 -5.55
C VAL A 95 8.84 -2.51 -5.57
N THR A 96 7.66 -2.36 -6.17
CA THR A 96 7.11 -1.04 -6.51
C THR A 96 6.11 -0.57 -5.46
N ASP A 97 6.10 0.75 -5.25
CA ASP A 97 5.21 1.49 -4.35
C ASP A 97 5.00 2.91 -4.85
N HIS A 98 4.42 3.80 -4.03
CA HIS A 98 4.20 5.19 -4.45
C HIS A 98 5.50 5.98 -4.72
N THR A 99 6.65 5.55 -4.18
CA THR A 99 7.95 6.24 -4.36
C THR A 99 8.65 5.86 -5.66
N SER A 100 8.21 4.77 -6.30
CA SER A 100 8.79 4.31 -7.56
C SER A 100 8.29 5.18 -8.72
N PRO A 101 9.14 5.73 -9.60
CA PRO A 101 8.65 6.40 -10.80
C PRO A 101 7.93 5.40 -11.72
N LEU A 102 6.95 5.87 -12.52
CA LEU A 102 6.18 5.00 -13.43
C LEU A 102 7.09 4.20 -14.38
N SER A 103 8.22 4.77 -14.78
CA SER A 103 9.23 4.13 -15.64
C SER A 103 9.86 2.86 -15.04
N GLU A 104 9.70 2.62 -13.73
CA GLU A 104 10.15 1.40 -13.06
C GLU A 104 9.00 0.41 -12.80
N ARG A 105 7.75 0.77 -13.10
CA ARG A 105 6.55 0.01 -12.70
C ARG A 105 6.04 -0.97 -13.75
N TRP A 106 5.38 -2.01 -13.26
CA TRP A 106 4.54 -2.97 -13.99
C TRP A 106 5.20 -3.89 -15.02
N GLY A 107 6.52 -4.01 -15.03
CA GLY A 107 7.18 -5.01 -15.87
C GLY A 107 6.71 -6.42 -15.52
N GLY A 108 6.24 -7.18 -16.53
CA GLY A 108 5.59 -8.48 -16.30
C GLY A 108 4.08 -8.42 -16.04
N TRP A 109 3.49 -7.22 -16.08
CA TRP A 109 2.05 -7.00 -15.96
C TRP A 109 1.47 -6.47 -17.27
N PHE A 110 0.21 -6.78 -17.50
CA PHE A 110 -0.60 -6.01 -18.44
C PHE A 110 -1.11 -4.74 -17.77
N VAL A 111 -1.22 -3.65 -18.52
CA VAL A 111 -1.67 -2.34 -18.01
C VAL A 111 -2.67 -1.75 -19.00
N THR A 112 -3.84 -1.35 -18.50
CA THR A 112 -4.89 -0.63 -19.22
C THR A 112 -5.19 0.70 -18.55
N GLY A 113 -5.68 1.67 -19.31
CA GLY A 113 -5.85 3.06 -18.89
C GLY A 113 -4.97 4.00 -19.71
N GLN A 114 -4.87 5.25 -19.26
CA GLN A 114 -4.04 6.28 -19.87
C GLN A 114 -3.04 6.82 -18.86
N GLN A 115 -1.82 7.08 -19.31
CA GLN A 115 -0.74 7.69 -18.54
C GLN A 115 -0.06 8.85 -19.29
N GLY A 116 -0.66 9.29 -20.40
CA GLY A 116 -0.11 10.35 -21.25
C GLY A 116 1.25 9.96 -21.83
N ASP A 117 2.22 10.86 -21.69
CA ASP A 117 3.57 10.71 -22.25
C ASP A 117 4.53 9.97 -21.29
N MET A 118 4.06 9.54 -20.12
CA MET A 118 4.89 8.82 -19.16
C MET A 118 5.16 7.38 -19.62
N ASP A 119 6.40 6.94 -19.47
CA ASP A 119 6.81 5.57 -19.72
C ASP A 119 6.55 4.66 -18.52
N HIS A 120 6.31 3.38 -18.78
CA HIS A 120 6.28 2.30 -17.79
C HIS A 120 6.76 0.98 -18.41
N LEU A 121 7.08 -0.02 -17.59
CA LEU A 121 7.58 -1.33 -18.05
C LEU A 121 6.47 -2.34 -18.34
N GLY A 122 5.22 -2.02 -18.00
CA GLY A 122 4.05 -2.81 -18.36
C GLY A 122 3.92 -3.05 -19.86
N ASN A 123 3.14 -4.07 -20.23
CA ASN A 123 2.82 -4.38 -21.62
C ASN A 123 4.01 -4.73 -22.53
N ALA A 124 5.21 -4.94 -21.97
CA ALA A 124 6.44 -5.17 -22.73
C ALA A 124 7.12 -6.50 -22.38
N PHE A 125 7.87 -7.05 -23.35
CA PHE A 125 8.73 -8.23 -23.19
C PHE A 125 10.13 -7.96 -23.71
N LEU A 126 11.12 -8.66 -23.16
CA LEU A 126 12.49 -8.62 -23.67
C LEU A 126 12.57 -9.20 -25.09
N ARG A 127 13.16 -8.44 -26.00
CA ARG A 127 13.66 -8.91 -27.30
C ARG A 127 15.17 -8.67 -27.36
N GLY A 128 15.93 -9.74 -27.16
CA GLY A 128 17.37 -9.61 -26.93
C GLY A 128 17.63 -8.86 -25.62
N ASN A 129 18.26 -7.67 -25.71
CA ASN A 129 18.59 -6.86 -24.54
C ASN A 129 17.63 -5.70 -24.26
N GLU A 130 16.68 -5.45 -25.15
CA GLU A 130 15.75 -4.31 -25.08
C GLU A 130 14.35 -4.77 -24.72
N LEU A 131 13.62 -3.93 -23.98
CA LEU A 131 12.18 -4.12 -23.79
C LEU A 131 11.47 -3.66 -25.06
N ALA A 132 10.74 -4.57 -25.68
CA ALA A 132 9.85 -4.27 -26.78
C ALA A 132 8.41 -4.27 -26.27
N THR A 133 7.73 -3.14 -26.46
CA THR A 133 6.29 -3.01 -26.22
C THR A 133 5.55 -4.06 -27.04
N PHE A 134 4.88 -4.99 -26.34
CA PHE A 134 4.08 -6.05 -26.94
C PHE A 134 2.64 -5.60 -27.12
N VAL A 135 2.14 -4.81 -26.18
CA VAL A 135 0.79 -4.23 -26.17
C VAL A 135 0.94 -2.71 -26.12
N GLN A 136 0.31 -1.97 -27.04
CA GLN A 136 0.42 -0.51 -27.05
C GLN A 136 -0.07 0.09 -25.73
N ASN A 137 0.69 1.01 -25.12
CA ASN A 137 0.28 1.75 -23.93
C ASN A 137 -0.83 2.77 -24.25
N ASN A 138 -1.42 3.41 -23.23
CA ASN A 138 -2.59 4.28 -23.38
C ASN A 138 -3.77 3.57 -24.09
N ARG A 139 -4.27 2.50 -23.49
CA ARG A 139 -5.26 1.59 -24.12
C ARG A 139 -6.48 1.35 -23.22
N PRO A 140 -7.67 1.11 -23.79
CA PRO A 140 -8.88 0.90 -22.98
C PRO A 140 -8.95 -0.49 -22.34
N ASP A 141 -8.52 -1.55 -23.04
CA ASP A 141 -8.67 -2.94 -22.57
C ASP A 141 -7.67 -3.90 -23.24
N LEU A 142 -7.75 -5.19 -22.90
CA LEU A 142 -6.91 -6.28 -23.42
C LEU A 142 -7.61 -7.21 -24.43
N ARG A 143 -8.82 -6.87 -24.90
CA ARG A 143 -9.65 -7.77 -25.74
C ARG A 143 -9.01 -8.09 -27.10
N HIS A 144 -8.11 -7.23 -27.58
CA HIS A 144 -7.42 -7.42 -28.85
C HIS A 144 -6.19 -8.33 -28.73
N GLU A 145 -5.66 -8.53 -27.52
CA GLU A 145 -4.44 -9.29 -27.25
C GLU A 145 -4.74 -10.67 -26.68
N LEU A 146 -5.83 -10.79 -25.93
CA LEU A 146 -6.19 -11.97 -25.14
C LEU A 146 -7.69 -12.23 -25.27
N TYR A 147 -8.08 -13.51 -25.17
CA TYR A 147 -9.48 -13.88 -25.02
C TYR A 147 -9.93 -13.62 -23.59
N THR A 148 -10.52 -12.47 -23.31
CA THR A 148 -10.73 -11.98 -21.93
C THR A 148 -11.99 -12.49 -21.24
N ASP A 149 -12.88 -13.22 -21.93
CA ASP A 149 -14.20 -13.62 -21.40
C ASP A 149 -14.12 -14.60 -20.22
N ASP A 150 -12.95 -15.22 -20.01
CA ASP A 150 -12.70 -16.11 -18.87
C ASP A 150 -12.27 -15.37 -17.59
N TRP A 151 -12.12 -14.05 -17.65
CA TRP A 151 -11.85 -13.17 -16.50
C TRP A 151 -13.07 -12.34 -16.14
N LEU A 152 -13.13 -11.85 -14.90
CA LEU A 152 -14.24 -10.98 -14.45
C LEU A 152 -14.28 -9.65 -15.21
N THR A 153 -13.15 -9.25 -15.78
CA THR A 153 -12.96 -7.98 -16.47
C THR A 153 -11.81 -8.09 -17.46
N PRO A 154 -11.88 -7.44 -18.63
CA PRO A 154 -10.79 -7.38 -19.62
C PRO A 154 -9.73 -6.32 -19.29
N HIS A 155 -9.77 -5.75 -18.09
CA HIS A 155 -8.96 -4.61 -17.67
C HIS A 155 -7.90 -5.02 -16.64
N SER A 156 -6.74 -4.36 -16.70
CA SER A 156 -5.69 -4.38 -15.67
C SER A 156 -5.36 -2.92 -15.36
N ASP A 157 -6.25 -2.32 -14.59
CA ASP A 157 -6.41 -0.87 -14.52
C ASP A 157 -5.22 -0.15 -13.88
N ILE A 158 -4.69 0.86 -14.55
CA ILE A 158 -3.49 1.60 -14.11
C ILE A 158 -3.68 2.26 -12.73
N VAL A 159 -4.85 2.84 -12.46
CA VAL A 159 -5.14 3.48 -11.16
C VAL A 159 -5.26 2.41 -10.08
N ALA A 160 -5.90 1.28 -10.38
CA ALA A 160 -5.96 0.14 -9.46
C ALA A 160 -4.56 -0.42 -9.14
N LEU A 161 -3.66 -0.49 -10.13
CA LEU A 161 -2.28 -0.93 -9.90
C LEU A 161 -1.52 0.04 -9.00
N MET A 162 -1.65 1.36 -9.21
CA MET A 162 -1.03 2.37 -8.34
C MET A 162 -1.53 2.28 -6.89
N VAL A 163 -2.83 2.08 -6.69
CA VAL A 163 -3.43 1.86 -5.37
C VAL A 163 -2.91 0.56 -4.75
N LEU A 164 -2.86 -0.53 -5.51
CA LEU A 164 -2.36 -1.83 -5.05
C LEU A 164 -0.91 -1.73 -4.55
N GLU A 165 -0.05 -1.03 -5.28
CA GLU A 165 1.35 -0.79 -4.92
C GLU A 165 1.47 -0.02 -3.59
N HIS A 166 0.73 1.09 -3.44
CA HIS A 166 0.70 1.83 -2.19
C HIS A 166 0.17 0.96 -1.03
N GLN A 167 -0.95 0.26 -1.26
CA GLN A 167 -1.67 -0.53 -0.27
C GLN A 167 -0.78 -1.63 0.31
N THR A 168 -0.13 -2.41 -0.56
CA THR A 168 0.69 -3.54 -0.14
C THR A 168 1.88 -3.10 0.71
N GLN A 169 2.56 -2.01 0.35
CA GLN A 169 3.66 -1.50 1.15
C GLN A 169 3.22 -0.81 2.44
N MET A 170 2.09 -0.09 2.49
CA MET A 170 1.57 0.45 3.76
C MET A 170 1.28 -0.67 4.75
N GLN A 171 0.66 -1.76 4.30
CA GLN A 171 0.36 -2.94 5.12
C GLN A 171 1.64 -3.62 5.63
N ASN A 172 2.67 -3.73 4.78
CA ASN A 172 3.98 -4.22 5.21
C ASN A 172 4.60 -3.29 6.25
N THR A 173 4.56 -1.98 6.05
CA THR A 173 5.08 -0.97 6.99
C THR A 173 4.41 -1.07 8.36
N PHE A 174 3.08 -1.26 8.41
CA PHE A 174 2.38 -1.56 9.65
C PHE A 174 2.89 -2.85 10.31
N THR A 175 3.03 -3.93 9.54
CA THR A 175 3.47 -5.23 10.05
C THR A 175 4.87 -5.14 10.65
N VAL A 176 5.81 -4.51 9.95
CA VAL A 176 7.20 -4.31 10.41
C VAL A 176 7.25 -3.51 11.69
N ALA A 177 6.55 -2.37 11.74
CA ALA A 177 6.52 -1.53 12.93
C ALA A 177 5.92 -2.29 14.12
N ASN A 178 4.78 -2.95 13.92
CA ASN A 178 4.10 -3.70 14.97
C ASN A 178 4.94 -4.88 15.49
N PHE A 179 5.58 -5.63 14.61
CA PHE A 179 6.44 -6.76 15.00
C PHE A 179 7.67 -6.28 15.75
N SER A 180 8.31 -5.20 15.27
CA SER A 180 9.48 -4.61 15.92
C SER A 180 9.16 -4.15 17.34
N VAL A 181 8.07 -3.39 17.52
CA VAL A 181 7.66 -2.89 18.85
C VAL A 181 7.29 -4.03 19.78
N ARG A 182 6.44 -4.97 19.35
CA ARG A 182 6.05 -6.12 20.18
C ARG A 182 7.25 -6.96 20.62
N ARG A 183 8.22 -7.16 19.72
CA ARG A 183 9.47 -7.86 20.04
C ARG A 183 10.29 -7.10 21.09
N ARG A 184 10.49 -5.80 20.91
CA ARG A 184 11.25 -4.96 21.86
C ARG A 184 10.59 -4.91 23.24
N MET A 185 9.26 -4.83 23.29
CA MET A 185 8.51 -4.88 24.54
C MET A 185 8.69 -6.22 25.26
N TYR A 186 8.59 -7.33 24.53
CA TYR A 186 8.84 -8.65 25.09
C TYR A 186 10.27 -8.81 25.62
N GLU A 187 11.27 -8.35 24.86
CA GLU A 187 12.68 -8.37 25.29
C GLU A 187 12.90 -7.50 26.55
N SER A 188 12.27 -6.33 26.62
CA SER A 188 12.27 -5.42 27.78
C SER A 188 11.63 -6.06 29.01
N GLU A 189 10.49 -6.74 28.85
CA GLU A 189 9.81 -7.47 29.93
C GLU A 189 10.70 -8.59 30.47
N GLN A 190 11.34 -9.36 29.58
CA GLN A 190 12.22 -10.46 29.98
C GLN A 190 13.48 -9.98 30.70
N ALA A 191 14.10 -8.89 30.25
CA ALA A 191 15.24 -8.29 30.92
C ALA A 191 14.86 -7.74 32.31
N THR A 192 13.68 -7.12 32.43
CA THR A 192 13.14 -6.68 33.73
C THR A 192 12.95 -7.86 34.69
N GLN A 193 12.42 -8.99 34.21
CA GLN A 193 12.25 -10.21 35.02
C GLN A 193 13.60 -10.81 35.47
N ARG A 194 14.66 -10.65 34.68
CA ARG A 194 16.02 -11.08 35.01
C ARG A 194 16.79 -10.09 35.90
N GLN A 195 16.19 -8.95 36.24
CA GLN A 195 16.83 -7.84 36.94
C GLN A 195 18.00 -7.23 36.17
N ASP A 196 17.99 -7.38 34.84
CA ASP A 196 18.94 -6.70 33.96
C ASP A 196 18.56 -5.21 33.87
N ALA A 197 19.55 -4.33 33.69
CA ALA A 197 19.29 -2.93 33.45
C ALA A 197 18.58 -2.75 32.09
N VAL A 198 17.32 -2.33 32.11
CA VAL A 198 16.55 -2.00 30.90
C VAL A 198 16.48 -0.49 30.75
N SER A 199 17.00 0.03 29.65
CA SER A 199 16.83 1.44 29.31
C SER A 199 15.40 1.67 28.78
N LYS A 200 14.56 2.33 29.59
CA LYS A 200 13.23 2.77 29.12
C LYS A 200 13.34 3.71 27.93
N ASP A 201 14.37 4.55 27.92
CA ASP A 201 14.62 5.52 26.85
C ASP A 201 14.91 4.82 25.51
N GLU A 202 15.57 3.65 25.53
CA GLU A 202 15.81 2.85 24.31
C GLU A 202 14.51 2.26 23.74
N LEU A 203 13.58 1.83 24.61
CA LEU A 203 12.29 1.30 24.17
C LEU A 203 11.42 2.42 23.57
N GLU A 204 11.33 3.57 24.24
CA GLU A 204 10.58 4.72 23.72
C GLU A 204 11.16 5.19 22.38
N TYR A 205 12.50 5.30 22.30
CA TYR A 205 13.16 5.64 21.04
C TYR A 205 12.83 4.63 19.93
N ALA A 206 12.84 3.32 20.21
CA ALA A 206 12.49 2.31 19.22
C ALA A 206 11.02 2.41 18.75
N ILE A 207 10.10 2.75 19.65
CA ILE A 207 8.69 3.00 19.33
C ILE A 207 8.56 4.24 18.45
N ASP A 208 9.22 5.33 18.81
CA ASP A 208 9.18 6.59 18.06
C ASP A 208 9.75 6.43 16.65
N GLN A 209 10.85 5.70 16.48
CA GLN A 209 11.41 5.40 15.17
C GLN A 209 10.49 4.52 14.31
N ALA A 210 9.79 3.56 14.93
CA ALA A 210 8.82 2.73 14.24
C ALA A 210 7.59 3.55 13.81
N ALA A 211 7.10 4.41 14.70
CA ALA A 211 5.99 5.32 14.43
C ALA A 211 6.32 6.30 13.30
N LYS A 212 7.54 6.87 13.31
CA LYS A 212 8.00 7.78 12.26
C LYS A 212 7.94 7.14 10.87
N LYS A 213 8.47 5.92 10.73
CA LYS A 213 8.43 5.20 9.44
C LYS A 213 7.00 4.98 8.94
N VAL A 214 6.07 4.72 9.85
CA VAL A 214 4.65 4.59 9.52
C VAL A 214 4.08 5.92 9.07
N VAL A 215 4.35 7.02 9.79
CA VAL A 215 3.86 8.37 9.45
C VAL A 215 4.43 8.85 8.12
N ASP A 216 5.74 8.70 7.90
CA ASP A 216 6.42 9.09 6.65
C ASP A 216 5.74 8.43 5.44
N TYR A 217 5.57 7.10 5.50
CA TYR A 217 4.93 6.35 4.42
C TYR A 217 3.43 6.66 4.32
N MET A 218 2.73 6.84 5.44
CA MET A 218 1.31 7.20 5.46
C MET A 218 1.07 8.56 4.80
N LEU A 219 2.00 9.51 4.95
CA LEU A 219 1.92 10.85 4.38
C LEU A 219 2.59 10.99 3.01
N PHE A 220 2.86 9.88 2.31
CA PHE A 220 3.38 9.89 0.94
C PHE A 220 4.73 10.64 0.81
N VAL A 221 5.58 10.56 1.84
CA VAL A 221 6.94 11.11 1.76
C VAL A 221 7.69 10.43 0.62
N ASN A 222 8.31 11.23 -0.25
CA ASN A 222 8.99 10.79 -1.49
C ASN A 222 8.07 10.15 -2.55
N GLU A 223 6.78 10.48 -2.58
CA GLU A 223 5.91 10.09 -3.70
C GLU A 223 6.52 10.52 -5.05
N ALA A 224 6.57 9.58 -5.99
CA ALA A 224 7.08 9.87 -7.32
C ALA A 224 6.11 10.80 -8.07
N PRO A 225 6.61 11.87 -8.70
CA PRO A 225 5.75 12.83 -9.36
C PRO A 225 5.02 12.20 -10.55
N ILE A 226 3.73 12.50 -10.67
CA ILE A 226 2.96 12.25 -11.89
C ILE A 226 3.16 13.47 -12.79
N THR A 227 3.59 13.25 -14.03
CA THR A 227 3.92 14.34 -14.98
C THR A 227 2.93 14.46 -16.14
N SER A 228 1.93 13.57 -16.18
CA SER A 228 0.82 13.60 -17.12
C SER A 228 -0.42 13.00 -16.47
N GLU A 229 -1.60 13.49 -16.83
CA GLU A 229 -2.86 13.02 -16.26
C GLU A 229 -3.04 11.51 -16.49
N VAL A 230 -3.22 10.76 -15.39
CA VAL A 230 -3.53 9.33 -15.39
C VAL A 230 -5.04 9.14 -15.40
N LYS A 231 -5.55 8.22 -16.22
CA LYS A 231 -6.98 7.91 -16.29
C LYS A 231 -7.23 6.43 -16.18
N SER A 232 -8.15 6.05 -15.30
CA SER A 232 -8.66 4.69 -15.22
C SER A 232 -9.33 4.28 -16.55
N SER A 233 -9.20 3.00 -16.87
CA SER A 233 -9.93 2.31 -17.92
C SER A 233 -11.27 1.74 -17.45
N THR A 234 -11.60 1.87 -16.17
CA THR A 234 -12.76 1.25 -15.52
C THR A 234 -13.49 2.23 -14.61
N THR A 235 -14.49 1.75 -13.87
CA THR A 235 -15.16 2.52 -12.80
C THR A 235 -14.38 2.54 -11.49
N PHE A 236 -13.13 2.04 -11.47
CA PHE A 236 -12.36 1.85 -10.25
C PHE A 236 -12.24 3.12 -9.41
N GLU A 237 -11.98 4.29 -10.03
CA GLU A 237 -11.87 5.57 -9.30
C GLU A 237 -13.14 5.88 -8.49
N THR A 238 -14.30 5.76 -9.14
CA THR A 238 -15.61 5.99 -8.51
C THR A 238 -15.88 4.96 -7.40
N ASP A 239 -15.70 3.68 -7.72
CA ASP A 239 -15.99 2.58 -6.80
C ASP A 239 -15.05 2.58 -5.59
N PHE A 240 -13.80 3.01 -5.78
CA PHE A 240 -12.81 3.12 -4.71
C PHE A 240 -13.13 4.31 -3.79
N THR A 241 -13.39 5.48 -4.37
CA THR A 241 -13.70 6.70 -3.60
C THR A 241 -14.93 6.52 -2.73
N ALA A 242 -16.00 5.91 -3.27
CA ALA A 242 -17.27 5.69 -2.58
C ALA A 242 -17.18 4.75 -1.35
N ARG A 243 -16.09 4.00 -1.18
CA ARG A 243 -15.88 3.10 -0.03
C ARG A 243 -15.36 3.83 1.22
N GLY A 244 -14.80 5.02 1.05
CA GLY A 244 -14.20 5.78 2.15
C GLY A 244 -15.25 6.55 2.95
N PRO A 245 -14.99 6.84 4.24
CA PRO A 245 -15.77 7.85 4.93
C PRO A 245 -15.54 9.22 4.28
N THR A 246 -16.55 10.07 4.34
CA THR A 246 -16.47 11.47 3.90
C THR A 246 -16.70 12.38 5.09
N ASP A 247 -16.05 13.53 5.09
CA ASP A 247 -16.32 14.56 6.08
C ASP A 247 -17.61 15.34 5.75
N SER A 248 -17.94 16.34 6.58
CA SER A 248 -19.13 17.18 6.40
C SER A 248 -19.12 18.00 5.10
N SER A 249 -17.95 18.16 4.46
CA SER A 249 -17.78 18.84 3.18
C SER A 249 -17.72 17.87 1.99
N GLY A 250 -17.91 16.57 2.22
CA GLY A 250 -17.88 15.53 1.20
C GLY A 250 -16.48 15.09 0.78
N ARG A 251 -15.42 15.47 1.51
CA ARG A 251 -14.02 15.14 1.21
C ARG A 251 -13.64 13.79 1.82
N SER A 252 -12.80 13.02 1.14
CA SER A 252 -12.29 11.72 1.62
C SER A 252 -10.81 11.55 1.39
N LEU A 253 -10.12 10.80 2.26
CA LEU A 253 -8.73 10.35 2.02
C LEU A 253 -8.60 9.39 0.81
N ARG A 254 -9.71 8.99 0.20
CA ARG A 254 -9.74 8.21 -1.04
C ARG A 254 -9.90 9.06 -2.30
N ASP A 255 -10.13 10.37 -2.17
CA ASP A 255 -10.29 11.25 -3.32
C ASP A 255 -8.98 11.27 -4.13
N PHE A 256 -9.10 11.11 -5.45
CA PHE A 256 -7.97 11.04 -6.37
C PHE A 256 -7.56 12.41 -6.91
N ASN A 257 -6.26 12.59 -7.15
CA ASN A 257 -5.73 13.74 -7.89
C ASN A 257 -5.38 13.34 -9.34
N LEU A 258 -4.54 12.31 -9.50
CA LEU A 258 -4.08 11.69 -10.75
C LEU A 258 -3.46 12.63 -11.79
N ARG A 259 -3.13 13.87 -11.42
CA ARG A 259 -2.48 14.86 -12.29
C ARG A 259 -1.03 15.08 -11.90
N ASP A 260 -0.78 15.24 -10.61
CA ASP A 260 0.56 15.42 -10.05
C ASP A 260 0.91 14.41 -8.94
N ARG A 261 -0.09 13.74 -8.37
CA ARG A 261 0.03 12.74 -7.29
C ARG A 261 -1.13 11.74 -7.30
N LEU A 262 -1.05 10.66 -6.50
CA LEU A 262 -2.10 9.64 -6.45
C LEU A 262 -3.39 10.17 -5.82
N PHE A 263 -3.35 10.57 -4.56
CA PHE A 263 -4.52 11.05 -3.81
C PHE A 263 -4.55 12.57 -3.68
N GLU A 264 -5.74 13.17 -3.72
CA GLU A 264 -5.93 14.61 -3.53
C GLU A 264 -5.36 15.07 -2.19
N TYR A 265 -5.59 14.27 -1.15
CA TYR A 265 -5.05 14.46 0.19
C TYR A 265 -4.01 13.36 0.48
N PRO A 266 -2.70 13.68 0.49
CA PRO A 266 -1.62 12.70 0.65
C PRO A 266 -1.52 12.18 2.10
N CYS A 267 -2.52 11.41 2.51
CA CYS A 267 -2.58 10.64 3.75
C CYS A 267 -3.30 9.32 3.45
N SER A 268 -2.67 8.19 3.76
CA SER A 268 -3.18 6.87 3.39
C SER A 268 -4.55 6.60 3.99
N TYR A 269 -5.51 6.23 3.14
CA TYR A 269 -6.83 5.74 3.56
C TYR A 269 -6.76 4.50 4.46
N LEU A 270 -5.63 3.78 4.49
CA LEU A 270 -5.46 2.60 5.35
C LEU A 270 -5.35 2.93 6.84
N ILE A 271 -5.33 4.22 7.22
CA ILE A 271 -5.55 4.63 8.61
C ILE A 271 -6.92 4.14 9.14
N TYR A 272 -7.91 3.91 8.27
CA TYR A 272 -9.21 3.32 8.65
C TYR A 272 -9.20 1.79 8.68
N SER A 273 -8.07 1.14 8.42
CA SER A 273 -8.02 -0.33 8.32
C SER A 273 -8.00 -1.01 9.71
N PRO A 274 -8.54 -2.23 9.82
CA PRO A 274 -8.41 -3.04 11.04
C PRO A 274 -6.95 -3.29 11.44
N ALA A 275 -6.04 -3.31 10.47
CA ALA A 275 -4.61 -3.48 10.71
C ALA A 275 -3.99 -2.29 11.44
N PHE A 276 -4.38 -1.05 11.08
CA PHE A 276 -3.97 0.15 11.82
C PHE A 276 -4.60 0.17 13.23
N ASP A 277 -5.90 -0.12 13.33
CA ASP A 277 -6.60 -0.06 14.61
C ASP A 277 -6.15 -1.15 15.60
N SER A 278 -5.54 -2.24 15.13
CA SER A 278 -5.02 -3.32 15.98
C SER A 278 -3.50 -3.25 16.21
N LEU A 279 -2.83 -2.17 15.77
CA LEU A 279 -1.43 -1.94 16.12
C LEU A 279 -1.27 -1.95 17.65
N GLU A 280 -0.07 -2.30 18.11
CA GLU A 280 0.27 -2.21 19.53
C GLU A 280 -0.09 -0.79 20.06
N PRO A 281 -0.85 -0.67 21.17
CA PRO A 281 -1.39 0.60 21.64
C PRO A 281 -0.38 1.76 21.77
N ARG A 282 0.82 1.52 22.29
CA ARG A 282 1.89 2.52 22.40
C ARG A 282 2.40 2.95 21.03
N LEU A 283 2.57 2.00 20.11
CA LEU A 283 2.93 2.32 18.72
C LEU A 283 1.83 3.17 18.07
N ARG A 284 0.56 2.77 18.18
CA ARG A 284 -0.56 3.53 17.61
C ARG A 284 -0.65 4.93 18.19
N GLN A 285 -0.43 5.09 19.49
CA GLN A 285 -0.42 6.39 20.16
C GLN A 285 0.74 7.28 19.66
N ALA A 286 1.93 6.70 19.51
CA ALA A 286 3.08 7.41 18.95
C ALA A 286 2.84 7.84 17.50
N ILE A 287 2.19 7.00 16.69
CA ILE A 287 1.80 7.35 15.31
C ILE A 287 0.81 8.51 15.31
N TYR A 288 -0.26 8.45 16.12
CA TYR A 288 -1.22 9.56 16.21
C TYR A 288 -0.56 10.85 16.66
N TRP A 289 0.33 10.79 17.64
CA TRP A 289 1.05 11.97 18.12
C TRP A 289 1.91 12.59 17.03
N GLN A 290 2.75 11.79 16.37
CA GLN A 290 3.62 12.28 15.30
C GLN A 290 2.82 12.78 14.09
N LEU A 291 1.77 12.07 13.68
CA LEU A 291 0.87 12.48 12.60
C LEU A 291 0.19 13.83 12.93
N TRP A 292 -0.34 13.97 14.14
CA TRP A 292 -0.93 15.23 14.61
C TRP A 292 0.08 16.37 14.58
N ARG A 293 1.31 16.16 15.05
CA ARG A 293 2.35 17.21 15.01
C ARG A 293 2.65 17.64 13.58
N VAL A 294 2.77 16.70 12.65
CA VAL A 294 2.99 17.02 11.24
C VAL A 294 1.81 17.84 10.69
N LEU A 295 0.57 17.46 10.99
CA LEU A 295 -0.61 18.13 10.41
C LEU A 295 -0.97 19.45 11.11
N ALA A 296 -0.94 19.52 12.43
CA ALA A 296 -1.40 20.64 13.25
C ALA A 296 -0.29 21.67 13.55
N GLU A 297 0.89 21.23 14.01
CA GLU A 297 1.98 22.15 14.38
C GLU A 297 2.71 22.72 13.15
N ASN A 298 2.34 22.27 11.95
CA ASN A 298 2.98 22.67 10.69
C ASN A 298 4.51 22.57 10.77
N VAL A 299 5.00 21.43 11.31
CA VAL A 299 6.43 21.17 11.51
C VAL A 299 7.17 21.43 10.20
N LYS A 300 8.04 22.44 10.22
CA LYS A 300 8.92 22.81 9.10
C LYS A 300 10.11 21.85 9.06
N SER A 301 9.86 20.65 8.54
CA SER A 301 10.90 19.68 8.19
C SER A 301 10.88 19.49 6.68
N ASP A 302 12.07 19.44 6.07
CA ASP A 302 12.22 19.28 4.61
C ASP A 302 11.54 18.01 4.09
N GLU A 303 11.44 16.97 4.93
CA GLU A 303 10.82 15.69 4.59
C GLU A 303 9.31 15.79 4.30
N TYR A 304 8.63 16.82 4.82
CA TYR A 304 7.20 17.05 4.62
C TYR A 304 6.92 18.29 3.77
N ALA A 305 7.90 18.79 3.03
CA ALA A 305 7.78 20.01 2.24
C ALA A 305 6.71 19.91 1.12
N HIS A 306 6.36 18.68 0.69
CA HIS A 306 5.28 18.43 -0.27
C HIS A 306 3.88 18.70 0.31
N LEU A 307 3.74 18.72 1.64
CA LEU A 307 2.47 19.02 2.31
C LEU A 307 2.32 20.53 2.53
N SER A 308 1.53 21.17 1.67
CA SER A 308 1.14 22.57 1.86
C SER A 308 0.37 22.76 3.18
N SER A 309 0.40 23.98 3.74
CA SER A 309 -0.38 24.29 4.96
C SER A 309 -1.88 24.04 4.77
N ASN A 310 -2.40 24.25 3.55
CA ASN A 310 -3.79 23.92 3.23
C ASN A 310 -4.03 22.40 3.24
N SER A 311 -3.15 21.61 2.60
CA SER A 311 -3.25 20.14 2.58
C SER A 311 -3.23 19.57 3.99
N ARG A 312 -2.33 20.06 4.86
CA ARG A 312 -2.24 19.64 6.26
C ARG A 312 -3.53 19.90 7.03
N ARG A 313 -4.06 21.13 6.92
CA ARG A 313 -5.33 21.52 7.55
C ARG A 313 -6.48 20.63 7.07
N VAL A 314 -6.61 20.40 5.77
CA VAL A 314 -7.70 19.60 5.21
C VAL A 314 -7.61 18.13 5.64
N ILE A 315 -6.41 17.54 5.64
CA ILE A 315 -6.22 16.16 6.15
C ILE A 315 -6.62 16.09 7.63
N LEU A 316 -6.21 17.07 8.44
CA LEU A 316 -6.57 17.14 9.86
C LEU A 316 -8.10 17.20 10.05
N GLU A 317 -8.79 18.08 9.32
CA GLU A 317 -10.25 18.22 9.36
C GLU A 317 -10.98 16.92 8.96
N ILE A 318 -10.51 16.26 7.89
CA ILE A 318 -11.07 14.97 7.45
C ILE A 318 -10.91 13.96 8.57
N LEU A 319 -9.71 13.81 9.15
CA LEU A 319 -9.44 12.83 10.20
C LEU A 319 -10.25 13.12 11.48
N GLN A 320 -10.30 14.36 11.94
CA GLN A 320 -11.12 14.77 13.10
C GLN A 320 -12.60 14.40 12.91
N THR A 321 -13.12 14.55 11.69
CA THR A 321 -14.53 14.28 11.39
C THR A 321 -14.81 12.77 11.22
N THR A 322 -13.87 12.02 10.66
CA THR A 322 -14.15 10.68 10.12
C THR A 322 -13.44 9.53 10.85
N LYS A 323 -12.33 9.79 11.54
CA LYS A 323 -11.57 8.75 12.25
C LYS A 323 -12.07 8.62 13.68
N SER A 324 -12.62 7.44 14.00
CA SER A 324 -12.98 7.10 15.37
C SER A 324 -11.76 6.78 16.23
N GLY A 325 -11.86 7.07 17.53
CA GLY A 325 -10.83 6.73 18.51
C GLY A 325 -9.56 7.57 18.40
N LEU A 326 -9.66 8.80 17.87
CA LEU A 326 -8.57 9.77 17.93
C LEU A 326 -8.33 10.20 19.39
N PRO A 327 -7.06 10.45 19.79
CA PRO A 327 -6.72 11.03 21.09
C PRO A 327 -7.30 12.43 21.29
N ASP A 328 -7.57 12.81 22.55
CA ASP A 328 -8.26 14.07 22.90
C ASP A 328 -7.61 15.34 22.32
N TYR A 329 -6.27 15.41 22.30
CA TYR A 329 -5.51 16.54 21.75
C TYR A 329 -5.74 16.77 20.25
N TRP A 330 -6.37 15.84 19.53
CA TRP A 330 -6.80 16.08 18.15
C TRP A 330 -7.97 17.05 18.05
N ASN A 331 -8.76 17.21 19.12
CA ASN A 331 -9.97 18.06 19.13
C ASN A 331 -9.80 19.31 20.00
N GLU A 332 -8.64 19.51 20.62
CA GLU A 332 -8.36 20.73 21.36
C GLU A 332 -8.09 21.87 20.38
N ASP A 333 -9.04 22.79 20.26
CA ASP A 333 -8.86 24.03 19.49
C ASP A 333 -7.66 24.82 20.05
N ASP A 334 -6.68 25.13 19.20
CA ASP A 334 -5.56 26.02 19.50
C ASP A 334 -6.01 27.46 19.88
N ASN A 335 -7.33 27.75 19.83
CA ASN A 335 -7.94 28.99 20.32
C ASN A 335 -7.77 29.22 21.84
N ALA A 336 -7.31 28.22 22.61
CA ALA A 336 -6.99 28.40 24.03
C ALA A 336 -5.64 29.10 24.30
N LYS A 337 -4.78 29.31 23.28
CA LYS A 337 -3.44 29.91 23.48
C LYS A 337 -3.38 31.44 23.32
N GLU A 338 -4.45 32.11 22.88
CA GLU A 338 -4.50 33.59 22.84
C GLU A 338 -5.14 34.22 24.08
N GLY A 339 -5.76 33.43 24.98
CA GLY A 339 -6.47 33.93 26.16
C GLY A 339 -5.63 34.17 27.42
N SER A 340 -4.34 33.84 27.43
CA SER A 340 -3.50 33.85 28.65
C SER A 340 -2.34 34.86 28.65
N GLN A 341 -2.26 35.75 27.66
CA GLN A 341 -1.32 36.89 27.66
C GLN A 341 -1.97 38.26 27.95
N GLN A 342 -3.23 38.30 28.37
CA GLN A 342 -3.83 39.49 28.96
C GLN A 342 -4.49 39.13 30.30
N LYS A 343 -3.68 39.13 31.36
CA LYS A 343 -4.10 39.59 32.70
C LYS A 343 -2.91 39.88 33.58
#